data_AF-A0A922YB15-F1
#
_entry.id   AF-A0A922YB15-F1
#
_cell.length_a   1.000
_cell.length_b   1.000
_cell.length_c   1.000
_cell.angle_alpha   90.00
_cell.angle_beta   90.00
_cell.angle_gamma   90.00
#
_symmetry.space_group_name_H-M   'P 1'
#
loop_
_entity.id
_entity.type
_entity.pdbx_description
1 polymer ?
#
loop_
_entity_poly.entity_id
_entity_poly.type
_entity_poly.pdbx_seq_one_letter_code
_entity_poly.pdbx_strand_id
1 'polypeptide(L)'
;MTTFAIYAGAALAEIAGCFAFWAWLKLDKPVWWLLPGLVFLAAFAWLLTLVDSPAAGRAFAAYGGVYIMASLAWMALVEKVAPDRYDLAGATLCLAGAAVIIAAPR
;
A
#
# COMPACT_ATOMS: atom_id res chain seq x y z
N MET A 1 14.85 -4.02 -10.69
CA MET A 1 15.02 -2.67 -10.10
C MET A 1 13.79 -1.79 -10.36
N THR A 2 13.26 -1.74 -11.59
CA THR A 2 12.09 -0.91 -11.94
C THR A 2 10.79 -1.30 -11.22
N THR A 3 10.50 -2.60 -11.09
CA THR A 3 9.25 -3.10 -10.48
C THR A 3 9.09 -2.75 -9.01
N PHE A 4 10.19 -2.75 -8.23
CA PHE A 4 10.13 -2.38 -6.82
C PHE A 4 9.83 -0.88 -6.63
N ALA A 5 10.40 -0.02 -7.47
CA ALA A 5 10.08 1.40 -7.47
C ALA A 5 8.62 1.66 -7.84
N ILE A 6 8.07 0.89 -8.79
CA ILE A 6 6.65 0.94 -9.17
C ILE A 6 5.78 0.52 -7.99
N TYR A 7 6.09 -0.59 -7.31
CA TYR A 7 5.34 -1.01 -6.13
C TYR A 7 5.42 -0.02 -4.96
N ALA A 8 6.59 0.59 -4.72
CA ALA A 8 6.73 1.62 -3.69
C ALA A 8 5.91 2.88 -4.03
N GLY A 9 5.94 3.32 -5.28
CA GLY A 9 5.11 4.42 -5.76
C GLY A 9 3.62 4.11 -5.68
N ALA A 10 3.22 2.88 -6.03
CA ALA A 10 1.85 2.39 -5.93
C ALA A 10 1.38 2.40 -4.47
N ALA A 11 2.20 1.92 -3.54
CA ALA A 11 1.91 1.93 -2.10
C ALA A 11 1.71 3.33 -1.55
N LEU A 12 2.59 4.27 -1.89
CA LEU A 12 2.44 5.66 -1.48
C LEU A 12 1.17 6.28 -2.06
N ALA A 13 0.87 6.03 -3.34
CA ALA A 13 -0.33 6.54 -3.97
C ALA A 13 -1.61 5.94 -3.36
N GLU A 14 -1.66 4.64 -3.12
CA GLU A 14 -2.81 4.00 -2.50
C GLU A 14 -3.04 4.52 -1.07
N ILE A 15 -1.99 4.54 -0.24
CA ILE A 15 -2.10 4.99 1.15
C ILE A 15 -2.48 6.46 1.22
N ALA A 16 -1.85 7.33 0.42
CA ALA A 16 -2.21 8.75 0.36
C ALA A 16 -3.65 8.96 -0.15
N GLY A 17 -4.05 8.18 -1.14
CA GLY A 17 -5.40 8.16 -1.70
C GLY A 17 -6.45 7.81 -0.64
N CYS A 18 -6.27 6.67 0.04
CA CYS A 18 -7.14 6.24 1.13
C CYS A 18 -7.11 7.20 2.33
N PHE A 19 -5.94 7.70 2.69
CA PHE A 19 -5.78 8.66 3.78
C PHE A 19 -6.55 9.96 3.50
N ALA A 20 -6.67 10.40 2.25
CA ALA A 20 -7.45 11.58 1.91
C ALA A 20 -8.95 11.41 2.22
N PHE A 21 -9.50 10.22 2.00
CA PHE A 21 -10.88 9.89 2.41
C PHE A 21 -11.01 9.82 3.93
N TRP A 22 -10.03 9.22 4.62
CA TRP A 22 -9.99 9.21 6.07
C TRP A 22 -9.94 10.64 6.64
N ALA A 23 -9.13 11.51 6.04
CA ALA A 23 -8.98 12.88 6.47
C ALA A 23 -10.28 13.68 6.28
N TRP A 24 -10.99 13.47 5.18
CA TRP A 24 -12.29 14.09 4.95
C TRP A 24 -13.36 13.59 5.95
N LEU A 25 -13.48 12.27 6.14
CA LEU A 25 -14.57 11.68 6.95
C LEU A 25 -14.31 11.66 8.45
N LYS A 26 -13.05 11.63 8.89
CA LYS A 26 -12.67 11.43 10.31
C LYS A 26 -11.87 12.59 10.90
N LEU A 27 -11.24 13.44 10.08
CA LEU A 27 -10.43 14.57 10.54
C LEU A 27 -11.06 15.93 10.18
N ASP A 28 -12.34 15.95 9.84
CA ASP A 28 -13.11 17.14 9.42
C ASP A 28 -12.40 17.98 8.35
N LYS A 29 -11.58 17.33 7.50
CA LYS A 29 -10.96 18.05 6.40
C LYS A 29 -12.02 18.40 5.37
N PRO A 30 -11.92 19.55 4.71
CA PRO A 30 -12.80 19.93 3.62
C PRO A 30 -12.84 18.91 2.47
N VAL A 31 -13.98 18.83 1.78
CA VAL A 31 -14.30 17.87 0.70
C VAL A 31 -13.33 17.90 -0.48
N TRP A 32 -12.66 19.03 -0.74
CA TRP A 32 -11.63 19.13 -1.78
C TRP A 32 -10.46 18.16 -1.60
N TRP A 33 -10.26 17.55 -0.42
CA TRP A 33 -9.30 16.46 -0.22
C TRP A 33 -9.62 15.20 -1.03
N LEU A 34 -10.88 15.02 -1.45
CA LEU A 34 -11.27 13.90 -2.31
C LEU A 34 -10.65 13.98 -3.71
N LEU A 35 -10.45 15.18 -4.25
CA LEU A 35 -9.83 15.36 -5.58
C LEU A 35 -8.42 14.79 -5.66
N PRO A 36 -7.45 15.21 -4.82
CA PRO A 36 -6.13 14.59 -4.83
C PRO A 36 -6.21 13.12 -4.42
N GLY A 37 -7.10 12.73 -3.50
CA GLY A 37 -7.29 11.33 -3.12
C GLY A 37 -7.65 10.41 -4.30
N LEU A 38 -8.61 10.83 -5.13
CA LEU A 38 -9.02 10.11 -6.34
C LEU A 38 -7.89 10.05 -7.38
N VAL A 39 -7.14 11.14 -7.55
CA VAL A 39 -5.99 11.16 -8.47
C VAL A 39 -4.92 10.16 -8.03
N PHE A 40 -4.64 10.09 -6.72
CA PHE A 40 -3.71 9.11 -6.17
C PHE A 40 -4.20 7.67 -6.35
N LEU A 41 -5.49 7.39 -6.12
CA LEU A 41 -6.05 6.06 -6.38
C LEU A 41 -6.00 5.66 -7.86
N ALA A 42 -6.26 6.61 -8.76
CA ALA A 42 -6.11 6.38 -10.21
C ALA A 42 -4.64 6.12 -10.59
N ALA A 43 -3.70 6.87 -10.02
CA ALA A 43 -2.27 6.68 -10.22
C ALA A 43 -1.79 5.32 -9.69
N PHE A 44 -2.31 4.88 -8.54
CA PHE A 44 -2.08 3.55 -7.99
C PHE A 44 -2.52 2.45 -8.96
N ALA A 45 -3.76 2.53 -9.44
CA ALA A 45 -4.29 1.56 -10.39
C ALA A 45 -3.44 1.51 -11.68
N TRP A 46 -3.04 2.67 -12.20
CA TRP A 46 -2.15 2.78 -13.36
C TRP A 46 -0.76 2.18 -13.09
N LEU A 47 -0.15 2.43 -11.93
CA LEU A 47 1.16 1.89 -11.60
C LEU A 47 1.14 0.36 -11.53
N LEU A 48 0.07 -0.23 -11.01
CA LEU A 48 -0.06 -1.68 -10.95
C LEU A 48 -0.20 -2.34 -12.33
N THR A 49 -0.75 -1.66 -13.34
CA THR A 49 -0.81 -2.22 -14.71
C THR A 49 0.56 -2.28 -15.38
N LEU A 50 1.53 -1.48 -14.92
CA LEU A 50 2.91 -1.51 -15.42
C LEU A 50 3.73 -2.67 -14.85
N VAL A 51 3.20 -3.39 -13.86
CA VAL A 51 3.90 -4.53 -13.27
C VAL A 51 3.67 -5.77 -14.11
N ASP A 52 4.76 -6.25 -14.70
CA ASP A 52 4.78 -7.48 -15.50
C ASP A 52 4.57 -8.70 -14.58
N SER A 53 3.36 -9.26 -14.61
CA SER A 53 2.97 -10.41 -13.80
C SER A 53 2.06 -11.34 -14.60
N PRO A 54 2.25 -12.67 -14.54
CA PRO A 54 1.44 -13.65 -15.27
C PRO A 54 -0.02 -13.70 -14.81
N ALA A 55 -0.36 -13.11 -13.66
CA ALA A 55 -1.73 -12.92 -13.21
C ALA A 55 -1.85 -11.67 -12.33
N ALA A 56 -2.89 -10.86 -12.56
CA ALA A 56 -3.16 -9.65 -11.79
C ALA A 56 -3.30 -9.95 -10.28
N GLY A 57 -4.02 -11.02 -9.92
CA GLY A 57 -4.18 -11.42 -8.52
C GLY A 57 -2.86 -11.78 -7.81
N ARG A 58 -1.86 -12.30 -8.53
CA ARG A 58 -0.52 -12.56 -7.95
C ARG A 58 0.27 -11.27 -7.77
N ALA A 59 0.10 -10.30 -8.67
CA ALA A 59 0.69 -8.98 -8.51
C ALA A 59 0.12 -8.30 -7.25
N PHE A 60 -1.20 -8.37 -7.05
CA PHE A 60 -1.85 -7.81 -5.85
C PHE A 60 -1.41 -8.52 -4.57
N ALA A 61 -1.27 -9.85 -4.59
CA ALA A 61 -0.79 -10.60 -3.43
C ALA A 61 0.67 -10.26 -3.07
N ALA A 62 1.54 -10.12 -4.07
CA ALA A 62 2.93 -9.70 -3.85
C ALA A 62 3.01 -8.24 -3.36
N TYR A 63 2.21 -7.36 -3.97
CA TYR A 63 2.08 -5.97 -3.58
C TYR A 63 1.55 -5.80 -2.15
N GLY A 64 0.63 -6.66 -1.69
CA GLY A 64 0.09 -6.59 -0.33
C GLY A 64 1.16 -6.60 0.76
N GLY A 65 2.27 -7.31 0.56
CA GLY A 65 3.41 -7.25 1.48
C GLY A 65 4.08 -5.87 1.52
N VAL A 66 4.26 -5.25 0.35
CA VAL A 66 4.80 -3.88 0.23
C VAL A 66 3.85 -2.87 0.88
N TYR A 67 2.54 -3.03 0.66
CA TYR A 67 1.50 -2.18 1.23
C TYR A 67 1.51 -2.19 2.76
N ILE A 68 1.65 -3.36 3.39
CA ILE A 68 1.70 -3.47 4.85
C ILE A 68 2.92 -2.72 5.41
N MET A 69 4.09 -2.93 4.82
CA MET A 69 5.31 -2.23 5.25
C MET A 69 5.20 -0.71 5.06
N ALA A 70 4.64 -0.28 3.93
CA ALA A 70 4.41 1.13 3.64
C ALA A 70 3.38 1.75 4.60
N SER A 71 2.32 1.01 4.96
CA SER A 71 1.29 1.46 5.90
C SER A 71 1.85 1.66 7.29
N LEU A 72 2.68 0.73 7.79
CA LEU A 72 3.36 0.90 9.08
C LEU A 72 4.34 2.07 9.06
N ALA A 73 5.06 2.27 7.95
CA ALA A 73 5.93 3.43 7.80
C ALA A 73 5.13 4.74 7.74
N TRP A 74 3.98 4.76 7.08
CA TRP A 74 3.09 5.92 7.03
C TRP A 74 2.56 6.27 8.42
N MET A 75 2.09 5.27 9.17
CA MET A 75 1.65 5.44 10.55
C MET A 75 2.74 6.08 11.42
N ALA A 76 3.99 5.62 11.29
CA ALA A 76 5.13 6.18 12.01
C ALA A 76 5.49 7.62 11.58
N LEU A 77 5.48 7.90 10.27
CA LEU A 77 6.02 9.14 9.73
C LEU A 77 4.99 10.27 9.66
N VAL A 78 3.77 9.96 9.21
CA VAL A 78 2.68 10.92 8.98
C VAL A 78 1.79 11.02 10.21
N GLU A 79 1.37 9.90 10.77
CA GLU A 79 0.47 9.87 11.93
C GLU A 79 1.22 9.99 13.26
N LYS A 80 2.56 9.89 13.24
CA LYS A 80 3.44 9.97 14.43
C LYS A 80 3.13 8.90 15.50
N VAL A 81 2.56 7.77 15.09
CA VAL A 81 2.28 6.63 15.95
C VAL A 81 3.30 5.53 15.66
N ALA A 82 4.10 5.18 16.67
CA ALA A 82 5.11 4.13 16.50
C ALA A 82 4.43 2.75 16.40
N PRO A 83 4.83 1.89 15.45
CA PRO A 83 4.30 0.53 15.34
C PRO A 83 4.63 -0.25 16.60
N ASP A 84 3.62 -0.94 17.13
CA ASP A 84 3.77 -1.73 18.33
C ASP A 84 4.33 -3.14 18.02
N ARG A 85 4.50 -3.95 19.07
CA ARG A 85 5.03 -5.32 18.91
C ARG A 85 4.06 -6.24 18.17
N TYR A 86 2.76 -5.97 18.23
CA TYR A 86 1.73 -6.75 17.55
C TYR A 86 1.63 -6.36 16.07
N ASP A 87 1.79 -5.08 15.73
CA ASP A 87 1.90 -4.57 14.36
C ASP A 87 3.07 -5.22 13.64
N LEU A 88 4.23 -5.26 14.29
CA LEU A 88 5.42 -5.91 13.75
C LEU A 88 5.22 -7.41 13.59
N ALA A 89 4.66 -8.10 14.59
CA ALA A 89 4.37 -9.53 14.49
C ALA A 89 3.37 -9.83 13.34
N GLY A 90 2.30 -9.05 13.23
CA GLY A 90 1.33 -9.14 12.16
C GLY A 90 1.96 -8.91 10.78
N ALA A 91 2.80 -7.88 10.65
CA ALA A 91 3.54 -7.61 9.43
C ALA A 91 4.44 -8.78 9.04
N THR A 92 5.19 -9.36 9.98
CA THR A 92 6.02 -10.54 9.67
C THR A 92 5.20 -11.74 9.18
N LEU A 93 4.03 -11.98 9.77
CA LEU A 93 3.15 -13.07 9.36
C LEU A 93 2.59 -12.84 7.95
N CYS A 94 2.13 -11.63 7.66
CA CYS A 94 1.62 -11.28 6.34
C CYS A 94 2.72 -11.34 5.27
N LEU A 95 3.93 -10.88 5.58
CA LEU A 95 5.08 -10.99 4.69
C LEU A 95 5.47 -12.45 4.43
N ALA A 96 5.40 -13.31 5.45
CA ALA A 96 5.62 -14.74 5.27
C ALA A 96 4.55 -15.35 4.35
N GLY A 97 3.28 -15.00 4.52
CA GLY A 97 2.19 -15.41 3.63
C GLY A 97 2.40 -14.95 2.19
N ALA A 98 2.78 -13.69 1.98
CA ALA A 98 3.12 -13.16 0.66
C ALA A 98 4.32 -13.89 0.04
N ALA A 99 5.35 -14.16 0.83
CA ALA A 99 6.52 -14.92 0.40
C ALA A 99 6.14 -16.33 -0.06
N VAL A 100 5.23 -17.01 0.64
CA VAL A 100 4.72 -18.32 0.22
C VAL A 100 3.99 -18.23 -1.13
N ILE A 101 3.15 -17.21 -1.34
CA ILE A 101 2.42 -17.03 -2.61
C ILE A 101 3.36 -16.78 -3.80
N ILE A 102 4.46 -16.05 -3.55
CA ILE A 102 5.48 -15.74 -4.55
C ILE A 102 6.39 -16.96 -4.79
N ALA A 103 6.90 -17.57 -3.73
CA ALA A 103 7.89 -18.65 -3.77
C ALA A 103 7.30 -20.04 -4.07
N ALA A 104 5.98 -20.19 -4.05
CA ALA A 104 5.32 -21.43 -4.44
C ALA A 104 5.79 -21.87 -5.85
N PRO A 105 6.55 -22.99 -5.95
CA PRO A 105 7.20 -23.41 -7.17
C PRO A 105 6.15 -23.81 -8.22
N ARG A 106 6.36 -23.35 -9.45
CA ARG A 106 5.57 -23.70 -10.64
C ARG A 106 6.51 -23.68 -11.84
#